data_AF-A0A316C4Y2-F1
#
_entry.id   AF-A0A316C4Y2-F1
#
_cell.length_a   1.000
_cell.length_b   1.000
_cell.length_c   1.000
_cell.angle_alpha   90.00
_cell.angle_beta   90.00
_cell.angle_gamma   90.00
#
_symmetry.space_group_name_H-M   'P 1'
#
loop_
_entity.id
_entity.type
_entity.pdbx_description
1 polymer ?
#
loop_
_entity_poly.entity_id
_entity_poly.type
_entity_poly.pdbx_seq_one_letter_code
_entity_poly.pdbx_strand_id
1 'polypeptide(L)'
;MKKLLLTMTALVGMTALAMAGSGNGNGNGNGNVGNGNGNDNGNYNHGDGNGNLNGNGNFGNGNGSGNGNGNHGDLNGNANGNGNWGSGNGTGNGNGNHGFANGNLNGNLNKGYGNGNGNGNANWGGFNGNVNGNKNHGSGNGNANGNANAGFFNGNVNGNRNHGHLNGNYNGNGGWGSFNGNNNGNHN
;
A
#
# COMPACT_ATOMS: atom_id res chain seq x y z
N MET A 1 -14.80 24.05 -59.54
CA MET A 1 -13.96 23.10 -58.78
C MET A 1 -13.01 23.83 -57.81
N LYS A 2 -13.52 24.67 -56.89
CA LYS A 2 -12.70 25.43 -55.91
C LYS A 2 -13.26 25.40 -54.48
N LYS A 3 -14.12 24.42 -54.17
CA LYS A 3 -14.78 24.30 -52.85
C LYS A 3 -14.40 23.03 -52.09
N LEU A 4 -13.39 22.28 -52.56
CA LEU A 4 -12.98 20.99 -51.98
C LEU A 4 -11.56 20.99 -51.39
N LEU A 5 -10.95 22.17 -51.18
CA LEU A 5 -9.58 22.26 -50.66
C LEU A 5 -9.47 22.98 -49.30
N LEU A 6 -10.57 23.49 -48.75
CA LEU A 6 -10.52 24.27 -47.50
C LEU A 6 -10.94 23.48 -46.25
N THR A 7 -11.57 22.33 -46.40
CA THR A 7 -12.08 21.52 -45.28
C THR A 7 -11.08 20.47 -44.76
N MET A 8 -10.04 20.14 -45.53
CA MET A 8 -8.97 19.21 -45.08
C MET A 8 -7.90 19.92 -44.23
N THR A 9 -7.71 21.23 -44.38
CA THR A 9 -6.79 22.03 -43.56
C THR A 9 -7.33 22.37 -42.17
N ALA A 10 -8.63 22.20 -41.93
CA ALA A 10 -9.22 22.40 -40.60
C ALA A 10 -9.09 21.17 -39.68
N LEU A 11 -8.65 20.01 -40.20
CA LEU A 11 -8.48 18.79 -39.41
C LEU A 11 -7.10 18.68 -38.74
N VAL A 12 -6.21 19.65 -38.96
CA VAL A 12 -4.84 19.64 -38.43
C VAL A 12 -4.70 20.48 -37.14
N GLY A 13 -5.75 21.20 -36.73
CA GLY A 13 -5.72 22.07 -35.56
C GLY A 13 -6.39 21.43 -34.35
N MET A 14 -5.58 20.92 -33.42
CA MET A 14 -5.94 20.56 -32.03
C MET A 14 -6.51 19.16 -31.76
N THR A 15 -5.92 18.11 -32.31
CA THR A 15 -5.66 16.95 -31.45
C THR A 15 -4.45 17.32 -30.60
N ALA A 16 -4.69 17.74 -29.35
CA ALA A 16 -3.64 17.72 -28.34
C ALA A 16 -3.23 16.24 -28.19
N LEU A 17 -2.24 15.79 -28.97
CA LEU A 17 -1.52 14.59 -28.63
C LEU A 17 -0.97 14.87 -27.23
N ALA A 18 -1.50 14.17 -26.23
CA ALA A 18 -0.80 14.02 -24.97
C ALA A 18 0.53 13.35 -25.35
N MET A 19 1.57 14.16 -25.54
CA MET A 19 2.89 13.64 -25.89
C MET A 19 3.36 12.84 -24.69
N ALA A 20 3.36 11.52 -24.83
CA ALA A 20 4.09 10.65 -23.94
C ALA A 20 5.55 11.14 -23.94
N GLY A 21 5.98 11.74 -22.84
CA GLY A 21 7.27 12.41 -22.71
C GLY A 21 7.80 12.21 -21.29
N SER A 22 9.12 12.02 -21.18
CA SER A 22 9.78 11.87 -19.89
C SER A 22 10.18 13.24 -19.34
N GLY A 23 10.09 13.43 -18.02
CA GLY A 23 10.58 14.64 -17.35
C GLY A 23 9.68 15.87 -17.53
N ASN A 24 8.40 15.68 -17.85
CA ASN A 24 7.46 16.79 -18.00
C ASN A 24 7.13 17.42 -16.64
N GLY A 25 7.13 18.76 -16.60
CA GLY A 25 6.89 19.51 -15.36
C GLY A 25 7.99 19.30 -14.32
N ASN A 26 9.26 19.49 -14.69
CA ASN A 26 10.38 19.43 -13.74
C ASN A 26 10.10 20.26 -12.49
N GLY A 27 10.27 19.67 -11.31
CA GLY A 27 9.74 20.17 -10.04
C GLY A 27 8.29 19.72 -9.85
N ASN A 28 7.31 20.45 -10.41
CA ASN A 28 5.89 20.15 -10.26
C ASN A 28 5.25 19.74 -11.59
N GLY A 29 4.73 18.51 -11.70
CA GLY A 29 4.13 17.96 -12.91
C GLY A 29 2.71 17.46 -12.66
N ASN A 30 1.75 17.84 -13.51
CA ASN A 30 0.34 17.48 -13.38
C ASN A 30 -0.23 16.93 -14.69
N GLY A 31 -0.87 15.76 -14.65
CA GLY A 31 -1.59 15.18 -15.79
C GLY A 31 -0.68 14.75 -16.95
N ASN A 32 0.61 14.55 -16.71
CA ASN A 32 1.58 14.19 -17.73
C ASN A 32 1.58 12.68 -17.99
N VAL A 33 1.86 12.29 -19.24
CA VAL A 33 2.09 10.89 -19.62
C VAL A 33 3.58 10.70 -19.90
N GLY A 34 4.18 9.65 -19.34
CA GLY A 34 5.60 9.30 -19.43
C GLY A 34 6.27 9.19 -18.06
N ASN A 35 7.59 8.99 -18.04
CA ASN A 35 8.33 8.69 -16.80
C ASN A 35 9.00 9.94 -16.22
N GLY A 36 9.13 10.01 -14.90
CA GLY A 36 9.91 11.08 -14.23
C GLY A 36 9.22 12.44 -14.24
N ASN A 37 7.90 12.50 -14.35
CA ASN A 37 7.15 13.75 -14.39
C ASN A 37 6.98 14.33 -12.99
N GLY A 38 7.17 15.65 -12.85
CA GLY A 38 7.00 16.31 -11.55
C GLY A 38 7.92 15.76 -10.48
N ASN A 39 9.23 15.69 -10.73
CA ASN A 39 10.17 14.93 -9.89
C ASN A 39 10.15 15.34 -8.39
N ASP A 40 9.80 16.59 -8.06
CA ASP A 40 9.51 16.99 -6.69
C ASP A 40 8.06 16.64 -6.33
N ASN A 41 7.08 17.30 -6.97
CA ASN A 41 5.66 17.00 -6.77
C ASN A 41 4.98 16.55 -8.08
N GLY A 42 4.47 15.33 -8.10
CA GLY A 42 3.77 14.77 -9.26
C GLY A 42 2.30 14.51 -8.92
N ASN A 43 1.38 15.03 -9.71
CA ASN A 43 -0.06 14.84 -9.53
C ASN A 43 -0.72 14.24 -10.78
N TYR A 44 -1.53 13.19 -10.64
CA TYR A 44 -2.29 12.57 -11.73
C TYR A 44 -1.48 12.24 -12.99
N ASN A 45 -0.18 11.94 -12.84
CA ASN A 45 0.69 11.56 -13.95
C ASN A 45 0.56 10.05 -14.23
N HIS A 46 0.74 9.67 -15.49
CA HIS A 46 0.75 8.27 -15.94
C HIS A 46 2.15 7.88 -16.42
N GLY A 47 2.76 6.89 -15.78
CA GLY A 47 4.12 6.42 -16.00
C GLY A 47 4.87 6.22 -14.68
N ASP A 48 6.15 5.88 -14.77
CA ASP A 48 6.94 5.50 -13.61
C ASP A 48 7.76 6.69 -13.04
N GLY A 49 8.02 6.68 -11.74
CA GLY A 49 8.91 7.64 -11.07
C GLY A 49 8.39 9.08 -11.05
N ASN A 50 7.07 9.27 -11.01
CA ASN A 50 6.44 10.57 -10.96
C ASN A 50 6.32 11.09 -9.52
N GLY A 51 6.62 12.37 -9.28
CA GLY A 51 6.50 12.91 -7.93
C GLY A 51 7.46 12.28 -6.94
N ASN A 52 8.72 12.05 -7.29
CA ASN A 52 9.63 11.26 -6.44
C ASN A 52 9.73 11.76 -4.98
N LEU A 53 9.62 13.07 -4.73
CA LEU A 53 9.48 13.57 -3.36
C LEU A 53 8.04 13.39 -2.84
N ASN A 54 7.03 13.94 -3.53
CA ASN A 54 5.61 13.75 -3.23
C ASN A 54 4.80 13.39 -4.49
N GLY A 55 4.15 12.23 -4.49
CA GLY A 55 3.31 11.75 -5.59
C GLY A 55 1.86 11.62 -5.17
N ASN A 56 0.92 12.20 -5.90
CA ASN A 56 -0.51 12.13 -5.62
C ASN A 56 -1.31 11.64 -6.85
N GLY A 57 -2.10 10.59 -6.70
CA GLY A 57 -2.99 10.10 -7.75
C GLY A 57 -2.28 9.65 -9.04
N ASN A 58 -0.99 9.34 -8.98
CA ASN A 58 -0.21 8.90 -10.14
C ASN A 58 -0.46 7.42 -10.44
N PHE A 59 -0.40 7.04 -11.72
CA PHE A 59 -0.49 5.66 -12.18
C PHE A 59 0.86 5.20 -12.72
N GLY A 60 1.41 4.12 -12.18
CA GLY A 60 2.73 3.59 -12.47
C GLY A 60 3.51 3.28 -11.19
N ASN A 61 4.75 2.85 -11.35
CA ASN A 61 5.59 2.39 -10.25
C ASN A 61 6.51 3.49 -9.73
N GLY A 62 6.89 3.42 -8.46
CA GLY A 62 7.90 4.29 -7.87
C GLY A 62 7.45 5.75 -7.68
N ASN A 63 6.14 6.03 -7.70
CA ASN A 63 5.60 7.37 -7.57
C ASN A 63 5.57 7.81 -6.11
N GLY A 64 6.00 9.04 -5.82
CA GLY A 64 5.99 9.51 -4.44
C GLY A 64 7.01 8.82 -3.55
N SER A 65 8.20 8.43 -4.03
CA SER A 65 9.17 7.64 -3.24
C SER A 65 9.42 8.17 -1.81
N GLY A 66 9.36 9.48 -1.60
CA GLY A 66 9.22 10.11 -0.28
C GLY A 66 7.82 9.89 0.31
N ASN A 67 6.84 10.67 -0.15
CA ASN A 67 5.43 10.55 0.25
C ASN A 67 4.53 10.24 -0.96
N GLY A 68 3.75 9.17 -0.90
CA GLY A 68 2.83 8.76 -1.96
C GLY A 68 1.40 8.69 -1.46
N ASN A 69 0.46 9.35 -2.13
CA ASN A 69 -0.95 9.36 -1.75
C ASN A 69 -1.85 8.95 -2.93
N GLY A 70 -2.66 7.92 -2.76
CA GLY A 70 -3.63 7.49 -3.79
C GLY A 70 -3.01 7.06 -5.11
N ASN A 71 -1.73 6.66 -5.13
CA ASN A 71 -1.04 6.21 -6.34
C ASN A 71 -1.42 4.76 -6.65
N HIS A 72 -1.47 4.41 -7.94
CA HIS A 72 -1.70 3.05 -8.41
C HIS A 72 -0.43 2.49 -9.06
N GLY A 73 0.03 1.33 -8.59
CA GLY A 73 1.28 0.68 -8.97
C GLY A 73 2.11 0.31 -7.74
N ASP A 74 3.29 -0.23 -7.99
CA ASP A 74 4.20 -0.73 -6.96
C ASP A 74 5.19 0.35 -6.49
N LEU A 75 5.74 0.18 -5.28
CA LEU A 75 6.79 1.02 -4.69
C LEU A 75 6.43 2.50 -4.58
N ASN A 76 5.15 2.80 -4.36
CA ASN A 76 4.62 4.14 -4.20
C ASN A 76 4.67 4.60 -2.74
N GLY A 77 5.18 5.81 -2.48
CA GLY A 77 5.26 6.28 -1.10
C GLY A 77 6.26 5.52 -0.26
N ASN A 78 7.42 5.10 -0.77
CA ASN A 78 8.30 4.16 -0.05
C ASN A 78 8.63 4.58 1.40
N ALA A 79 8.87 5.86 1.65
CA ALA A 79 9.01 6.36 3.03
C ALA A 79 7.64 6.43 3.74
N ASN A 80 6.66 7.15 3.17
CA ASN A 80 5.28 7.19 3.67
C ASN A 80 4.26 7.00 2.52
N GLY A 81 3.44 5.97 2.60
CA GLY A 81 2.42 5.66 1.59
C GLY A 81 1.03 5.68 2.20
N ASN A 82 0.09 6.42 1.60
CA ASN A 82 -1.28 6.53 2.06
C ASN A 82 -2.28 6.20 0.93
N GLY A 83 -3.17 5.24 1.13
CA GLY A 83 -4.21 4.90 0.16
C GLY A 83 -3.71 4.42 -1.21
N ASN A 84 -2.45 3.96 -1.31
CA ASN A 84 -1.86 3.49 -2.56
C ASN A 84 -2.33 2.08 -2.88
N TRP A 85 -2.52 1.75 -4.16
CA TRP A 85 -2.88 0.41 -4.62
C TRP A 85 -1.72 -0.24 -5.37
N GLY A 86 -1.21 -1.36 -4.86
CA GLY A 86 -0.07 -2.11 -5.40
C GLY A 86 0.79 -2.69 -4.29
N SER A 87 2.02 -3.06 -4.62
CA SER A 87 2.94 -3.76 -3.73
C SER A 87 4.07 -2.85 -3.24
N GLY A 88 4.51 -3.04 -2.01
CA GLY A 88 5.65 -2.31 -1.45
C GLY A 88 5.37 -0.82 -1.23
N ASN A 89 4.12 -0.43 -1.04
CA ASN A 89 3.75 0.97 -0.80
C ASN A 89 3.92 1.34 0.67
N GLY A 90 4.54 2.48 0.95
CA GLY A 90 4.74 2.88 2.34
C GLY A 90 5.70 2.01 3.12
N THR A 91 6.74 1.42 2.50
CA THR A 91 7.62 0.45 3.19
C THR A 91 8.14 0.92 4.57
N GLY A 92 8.37 2.23 4.76
CA GLY A 92 8.54 2.84 6.08
C GLY A 92 7.22 2.89 6.85
N ASN A 93 6.32 3.80 6.48
CA ASN A 93 4.99 3.89 7.06
C ASN A 93 3.90 3.78 5.98
N GLY A 94 3.02 2.79 6.09
CA GLY A 94 1.93 2.55 5.15
C GLY A 94 0.58 2.66 5.84
N ASN A 95 -0.31 3.52 5.34
CA ASN A 95 -1.66 3.70 5.88
C ASN A 95 -2.72 3.48 4.79
N GLY A 96 -3.67 2.58 5.01
CA GLY A 96 -4.79 2.38 4.08
C GLY A 96 -4.40 1.88 2.68
N ASN A 97 -3.19 1.36 2.50
CA ASN A 97 -2.71 0.84 1.21
C ASN A 97 -3.33 -0.53 0.91
N HIS A 98 -3.57 -0.82 -0.36
CA HIS A 98 -4.11 -2.09 -0.83
C HIS A 98 -3.04 -2.85 -1.63
N GLY A 99 -2.82 -4.14 -1.35
CA GLY A 99 -1.85 -5.01 -2.01
C GLY A 99 -0.86 -5.67 -1.04
N PHE A 100 0.36 -5.91 -1.49
CA PHE A 100 1.34 -6.74 -0.77
C PHE A 100 2.44 -5.89 -0.13
N ALA A 101 2.95 -6.31 1.02
CA ALA A 101 4.16 -5.74 1.65
C ALA A 101 4.08 -4.21 1.88
N ASN A 102 2.89 -3.70 2.23
CA ASN A 102 2.68 -2.28 2.47
C ASN A 102 2.93 -1.92 3.93
N GLY A 103 3.57 -0.78 4.20
CA GLY A 103 3.85 -0.41 5.59
C GLY A 103 4.82 -1.35 6.28
N ASN A 104 5.83 -1.91 5.59
CA ASN A 104 6.65 -3.01 6.13
C ASN A 104 7.22 -2.73 7.53
N LEU A 105 7.71 -1.52 7.82
CA LEU A 105 8.13 -1.16 9.18
C LEU A 105 6.91 -0.84 10.07
N ASN A 106 6.03 0.08 9.66
CA ASN A 106 4.75 0.36 10.33
C ASN A 106 3.59 0.38 9.32
N GLY A 107 2.62 -0.52 9.49
CA GLY A 107 1.47 -0.65 8.60
C GLY A 107 0.16 -0.50 9.36
N ASN A 108 -0.69 0.44 8.97
CA ASN A 108 -1.99 0.69 9.57
C ASN A 108 -3.11 0.61 8.53
N LEU A 109 -4.20 -0.09 8.84
CA LEU A 109 -5.39 -0.18 7.96
C LEU A 109 -5.09 -0.67 6.52
N ASN A 110 -3.95 -1.32 6.29
CA ASN A 110 -3.58 -1.83 4.98
C ASN A 110 -4.35 -3.13 4.69
N LYS A 111 -4.66 -3.37 3.42
CA LYS A 111 -5.38 -4.56 2.97
C LYS A 111 -4.54 -5.39 2.00
N GLY A 112 -4.37 -6.68 2.31
CA GLY A 112 -3.61 -7.66 1.55
C GLY A 112 -2.62 -8.40 2.46
N TYR A 113 -1.48 -8.82 1.93
CA TYR A 113 -0.56 -9.70 2.67
C TYR A 113 0.76 -9.04 3.03
N GLY A 114 1.32 -9.39 4.18
CA GLY A 114 2.66 -8.97 4.58
C GLY A 114 2.75 -7.51 4.99
N ASN A 115 1.65 -6.89 5.41
CA ASN A 115 1.61 -5.47 5.73
C ASN A 115 1.98 -5.21 7.19
N GLY A 116 2.77 -4.17 7.47
CA GLY A 116 3.14 -3.88 8.85
C GLY A 116 4.06 -4.93 9.47
N ASN A 117 4.94 -5.59 8.71
CA ASN A 117 5.77 -6.71 9.22
C ASN A 117 6.50 -6.40 10.54
N GLY A 118 6.99 -5.18 10.73
CA GLY A 118 7.44 -4.67 12.03
C GLY A 118 6.27 -4.45 12.98
N ASN A 119 5.49 -3.40 12.76
CA ASN A 119 4.30 -3.08 13.53
C ASN A 119 3.07 -2.99 12.62
N GLY A 120 2.13 -3.92 12.76
CA GLY A 120 0.89 -3.97 11.97
C GLY A 120 -0.31 -3.69 12.84
N ASN A 121 -1.10 -2.66 12.52
CA ASN A 121 -2.31 -2.28 13.25
C ASN A 121 -3.53 -2.29 12.33
N ALA A 122 -4.59 -3.00 12.71
CA ALA A 122 -5.87 -3.03 12.00
C ALA A 122 -5.77 -3.37 10.50
N ASN A 123 -4.74 -4.14 10.09
CA ASN A 123 -4.55 -4.57 8.71
C ASN A 123 -5.46 -5.77 8.39
N TRP A 124 -5.92 -5.87 7.15
CA TRP A 124 -6.77 -6.95 6.66
C TRP A 124 -5.99 -7.85 5.70
N GLY A 125 -6.12 -9.18 5.85
CA GLY A 125 -5.37 -10.19 5.10
C GLY A 125 -4.33 -10.91 5.98
N GLY A 126 -3.36 -11.59 5.35
CA GLY A 126 -2.44 -12.49 6.05
C GLY A 126 -1.05 -11.91 6.32
N PHE A 127 -0.35 -12.47 7.29
CA PHE A 127 1.05 -12.15 7.62
C PHE A 127 1.29 -10.68 7.98
N ASN A 128 0.31 -10.02 8.60
CA ASN A 128 0.37 -8.62 8.98
C ASN A 128 0.85 -8.45 10.42
N GLY A 129 1.74 -7.49 10.68
CA GLY A 129 2.23 -7.29 12.04
C GLY A 129 3.11 -8.43 12.54
N ASN A 130 3.94 -9.03 11.70
CA ASN A 130 4.66 -10.27 12.06
C ASN A 130 5.46 -10.17 13.36
N VAL A 131 6.14 -9.05 13.62
CA VAL A 131 6.78 -8.79 14.92
C VAL A 131 5.74 -8.33 15.94
N ASN A 132 5.04 -7.22 15.71
CA ASN A 132 3.94 -6.76 16.56
C ASN A 132 2.66 -6.55 15.75
N GLY A 133 1.63 -7.35 16.02
CA GLY A 133 0.34 -7.27 15.32
C GLY A 133 -0.78 -6.91 16.29
N ASN A 134 -1.53 -5.86 16.00
CA ASN A 134 -2.64 -5.39 16.82
C ASN A 134 -3.92 -5.27 15.98
N LYS A 135 -5.01 -5.92 16.38
CA LYS A 135 -6.32 -5.84 15.70
C LYS A 135 -6.31 -6.20 14.21
N ASN A 136 -5.30 -6.94 13.75
CA ASN A 136 -5.23 -7.39 12.36
C ASN A 136 -6.24 -8.52 12.13
N HIS A 137 -6.82 -8.58 10.94
CA HIS A 137 -7.81 -9.58 10.56
C HIS A 137 -7.31 -10.44 9.39
N GLY A 138 -7.24 -11.74 9.58
CA GLY A 138 -6.76 -12.74 8.63
C GLY A 138 -5.84 -13.75 9.31
N SER A 139 -4.92 -14.34 8.56
CA SER A 139 -4.06 -15.42 9.05
C SER A 139 -2.63 -14.98 9.35
N GLY A 140 -1.97 -15.59 10.34
CA GLY A 140 -0.54 -15.40 10.56
C GLY A 140 -0.15 -14.00 11.03
N ASN A 141 -1.06 -13.28 11.70
CA ASN A 141 -0.84 -11.91 12.14
C ASN A 141 -0.26 -11.85 13.56
N GLY A 142 0.67 -10.93 13.82
CA GLY A 142 1.21 -10.78 15.18
C GLY A 142 2.07 -11.97 15.63
N ASN A 143 2.81 -12.63 14.74
CA ASN A 143 3.46 -13.90 15.02
C ASN A 143 4.36 -13.89 16.26
N ALA A 144 5.15 -12.83 16.48
CA ALA A 144 5.90 -12.68 17.73
C ALA A 144 5.01 -12.12 18.85
N ASN A 145 4.42 -10.93 18.69
CA ASN A 145 3.51 -10.34 19.67
C ASN A 145 2.18 -9.97 19.01
N GLY A 146 1.11 -10.73 19.29
CA GLY A 146 -0.19 -10.54 18.64
C GLY A 146 -1.26 -10.15 19.65
N ASN A 147 -1.87 -8.98 19.51
CA ASN A 147 -2.94 -8.49 20.40
C ASN A 147 -4.25 -8.27 19.62
N ALA A 148 -5.35 -8.86 20.07
CA ALA A 148 -6.68 -8.67 19.51
C ALA A 148 -6.81 -8.96 18.00
N ASN A 149 -5.93 -9.79 17.44
CA ASN A 149 -5.98 -10.18 16.03
C ASN A 149 -7.09 -11.22 15.80
N ALA A 150 -7.78 -11.14 14.68
CA ALA A 150 -8.87 -12.04 14.31
C ALA A 150 -8.48 -12.95 13.14
N GLY A 151 -8.79 -14.25 13.20
CA GLY A 151 -8.51 -15.23 12.15
C GLY A 151 -7.65 -16.40 12.65
N PHE A 152 -6.73 -16.88 11.82
CA PHE A 152 -5.99 -18.13 12.06
C PHE A 152 -4.52 -17.87 12.39
N PHE A 153 -3.89 -18.68 13.24
CA PHE A 153 -2.44 -18.63 13.47
C PHE A 153 -1.90 -17.27 13.92
N ASN A 154 -2.66 -16.53 14.71
CA ASN A 154 -2.29 -15.20 15.19
C ASN A 154 -1.62 -15.24 16.57
N GLY A 155 -0.62 -14.39 16.80
CA GLY A 155 0.00 -14.28 18.13
C GLY A 155 0.77 -15.53 18.56
N ASN A 156 1.51 -16.17 17.65
CA ASN A 156 2.08 -17.50 17.88
C ASN A 156 3.02 -17.56 19.09
N VAL A 157 3.85 -16.54 19.34
CA VAL A 157 4.75 -16.49 20.51
C VAL A 157 4.05 -15.88 21.73
N ASN A 158 3.75 -14.58 21.74
CA ASN A 158 3.07 -13.87 22.82
C ASN A 158 1.73 -13.29 22.33
N GLY A 159 0.69 -14.14 22.34
CA GLY A 159 -0.67 -13.74 21.96
C GLY A 159 -1.48 -13.15 23.11
N ASN A 160 -2.32 -12.14 22.86
CA ASN A 160 -3.28 -11.63 23.83
C ASN A 160 -4.61 -11.34 23.13
N ARG A 161 -5.74 -11.87 23.63
CA ARG A 161 -7.10 -11.62 23.11
C ARG A 161 -7.30 -11.88 21.61
N ASN A 162 -6.52 -12.76 21.01
CA ASN A 162 -6.70 -13.11 19.59
C ASN A 162 -7.95 -13.97 19.40
N HIS A 163 -8.74 -13.69 18.36
CA HIS A 163 -9.97 -14.40 18.05
C HIS A 163 -9.79 -15.30 16.83
N GLY A 164 -10.32 -16.52 16.87
CA GLY A 164 -10.26 -17.53 15.80
C GLY A 164 -9.46 -18.78 16.21
N HIS A 165 -8.90 -19.50 15.24
CA HIS A 165 -8.32 -20.84 15.46
C HIS A 165 -6.79 -20.83 15.49
N LEU A 166 -6.19 -21.71 16.29
CA LEU A 166 -4.73 -21.94 16.35
C LEU A 166 -3.93 -20.68 16.72
N ASN A 167 -4.49 -19.83 17.58
CA ASN A 167 -3.86 -18.61 18.06
C ASN A 167 -3.10 -18.83 19.38
N GLY A 168 -2.03 -18.07 19.64
CA GLY A 168 -1.42 -18.02 20.98
C GLY A 168 -0.60 -19.23 21.41
N ASN A 169 0.11 -19.90 20.50
CA ASN A 169 0.68 -21.24 20.71
C ASN A 169 1.73 -21.38 21.84
N TYR A 170 2.44 -20.33 22.26
CA TYR A 170 3.50 -20.44 23.29
C TYR A 170 3.21 -19.73 24.64
N ASN A 171 2.74 -18.49 24.64
CA ASN A 171 2.41 -17.70 25.86
C ASN A 171 1.11 -16.88 25.69
N GLY A 172 0.10 -17.47 25.04
CA GLY A 172 -1.16 -16.77 24.72
C GLY A 172 -2.09 -16.58 25.92
N ASN A 173 -2.64 -15.39 26.16
CA ASN A 173 -3.72 -15.15 27.14
C ASN A 173 -5.03 -14.68 26.47
N GLY A 174 -6.18 -15.21 26.90
CA GLY A 174 -7.51 -14.68 26.58
C GLY A 174 -7.95 -14.85 25.12
N GLY A 175 -7.40 -15.82 24.40
CA GLY A 175 -7.79 -16.10 23.02
C GLY A 175 -9.16 -16.79 22.92
N TRP A 176 -10.02 -16.35 22.00
CA TRP A 176 -11.37 -16.89 21.81
C TRP A 176 -11.45 -17.69 20.50
N GLY A 177 -11.81 -18.99 20.55
CA GLY A 177 -11.92 -19.88 19.39
C GLY A 177 -11.35 -21.29 19.67
N SER A 178 -11.26 -22.16 18.66
CA SER A 178 -10.84 -23.57 18.88
C SER A 178 -9.32 -23.77 18.70
N PHE A 179 -8.73 -24.64 19.52
CA PHE A 179 -7.28 -24.97 19.53
C PHE A 179 -6.35 -23.76 19.83
N ASN A 180 -6.75 -22.89 20.75
CA ASN A 180 -5.91 -21.79 21.22
C ASN A 180 -5.06 -22.23 22.43
N GLY A 181 -3.80 -21.80 22.51
CA GLY A 181 -2.97 -21.95 23.73
C GLY A 181 -2.38 -23.34 23.98
N ASN A 182 -1.79 -23.98 22.96
CA ASN A 182 -1.22 -25.34 23.09
C ASN A 182 -0.01 -25.48 24.03
N ASN A 183 0.53 -24.39 24.58
CA ASN A 183 1.43 -24.43 25.73
C ASN A 183 1.21 -23.19 26.61
N ASN A 184 1.01 -23.39 27.91
CA ASN A 184 1.06 -22.39 28.97
C ASN A 184 0.10 -21.18 28.88
N GLY A 185 -0.97 -21.27 28.10
CA GLY A 185 -1.98 -20.21 28.01
C GLY A 185 -2.94 -20.23 29.19
N ASN A 186 -2.95 -19.15 29.98
CA ASN A 186 -3.91 -19.01 31.08
C ASN A 186 -5.31 -18.73 30.51
N HIS A 187 -6.25 -19.65 30.72
CA HIS A 187 -7.67 -19.40 30.57
C HIS A 187 -8.13 -18.61 31.80
N ASN A 188 -8.33 -17.29 31.65
CA ASN A 188 -9.12 -16.50 32.59
C ASN A 188 -10.52 -16.30 32.02
#